data_AF-A0A857F123-F1
#
_entry.id   AF-A0A857F123-F1
#
_cell.length_a   1.000
_cell.length_b   1.000
_cell.length_c   1.000
_cell.angle_alpha   90.00
_cell.angle_beta   90.00
_cell.angle_gamma   90.00
#
_symmetry.space_group_name_H-M   'P 1'
#
loop_
_entity.id
_entity.type
_entity.pdbx_description
1 polymer ?
#
loop_
_entity_poly.entity_id
_entity_poly.type
_entity_poly.pdbx_seq_one_letter_code
_entity_poly.pdbx_strand_id
1 'polypeptide(L)'
;MKAVAIAILVASAVLGGCSTKAKVDSEQQTAAIIKKSTNDQCVNNFSMVKKLNENEFGVFRGQFDKINDMYAFLEQNRNILDNDPKQLISLELDSKLKMVCARVRNTAFNEVQNKVNYLSRI
;
A
#
# COMPACT_ATOMS: atom_id res chain seq x y z
N MET A 1 -55.08 28.87 -14.72
CA MET A 1 -53.62 28.80 -14.87
C MET A 1 -53.19 27.33 -14.83
N LYS A 2 -52.26 26.98 -15.73
CA LYS A 2 -51.47 25.73 -15.84
C LYS A 2 -52.09 24.55 -16.61
N ALA A 3 -51.57 24.41 -17.83
CA ALA A 3 -51.49 23.19 -18.63
C ALA A 3 -50.23 22.37 -18.27
N VAL A 4 -50.07 21.24 -18.98
CA VAL A 4 -48.85 20.41 -19.20
C VAL A 4 -48.64 19.28 -18.18
N ALA A 5 -48.27 18.03 -18.49
CA ALA A 5 -48.29 17.16 -19.69
C ALA A 5 -47.88 15.73 -19.24
N ILE A 6 -48.46 14.71 -19.89
CA ILE A 6 -47.86 13.50 -20.48
C ILE A 6 -46.67 12.78 -19.77
N ALA A 7 -46.96 11.51 -19.43
CA ALA A 7 -46.17 10.25 -19.44
C ALA A 7 -44.62 10.26 -19.42
N ILE A 8 -44.03 9.31 -18.67
CA ILE A 8 -43.08 8.28 -19.16
C ILE A 8 -42.89 7.20 -18.07
N LEU A 9 -43.08 5.94 -18.48
CA LEU A 9 -42.66 4.71 -17.80
C LEU A 9 -41.14 4.53 -17.94
N VAL A 10 -40.41 4.20 -16.87
CA VAL A 10 -39.28 3.25 -16.96
C VAL A 10 -39.14 2.50 -15.63
N ALA A 11 -39.45 1.21 -15.66
CA ALA A 11 -38.97 0.24 -14.68
C ALA A 11 -37.60 -0.26 -15.15
N SER A 12 -36.59 -0.17 -14.28
CA SER A 12 -35.34 -0.91 -14.44
C SER A 12 -34.85 -1.37 -13.07
N ALA A 13 -35.05 -2.66 -12.82
CA ALA A 13 -34.36 -3.39 -11.77
C ALA A 13 -32.86 -3.46 -12.12
N VAL A 14 -31.99 -3.18 -11.15
CA VAL A 14 -30.64 -3.73 -11.15
C VAL A 14 -30.39 -4.40 -9.82
N LEU A 15 -30.26 -5.71 -9.90
CA LEU A 15 -29.98 -6.66 -8.83
C LEU A 15 -28.53 -6.50 -8.33
N GLY A 16 -28.36 -6.73 -7.03
CA GLY A 16 -27.25 -7.51 -6.47
C GLY A 16 -25.83 -6.96 -6.63
N GLY A 17 -25.46 -5.99 -5.80
CA GLY A 17 -24.05 -5.73 -5.49
C GLY A 17 -23.60 -6.58 -4.29
N CYS A 18 -22.88 -7.67 -4.53
CA CYS A 18 -22.09 -8.36 -3.50
C CYS A 18 -21.09 -7.37 -2.88
N SER A 19 -21.30 -6.99 -1.63
CA SER A 19 -20.35 -6.21 -0.86
C SER A 19 -19.24 -7.11 -0.32
N THR A 20 -18.20 -7.35 -1.10
CA THR A 20 -16.91 -7.81 -0.57
C THR A 20 -16.09 -6.59 -0.11
N LYS A 21 -16.57 -5.90 0.93
CA LYS A 21 -15.78 -4.92 1.67
C LYS A 21 -14.95 -5.65 2.73
N ALA A 22 -13.76 -6.10 2.35
CA ALA A 22 -12.75 -6.55 3.31
C ALA A 22 -11.31 -6.52 2.78
N LYS A 23 -11.08 -6.48 1.45
CA LYS A 23 -9.72 -6.58 0.88
C LYS A 23 -9.12 -5.24 0.42
N VAL A 24 -9.95 -4.23 0.17
CA VAL A 24 -9.54 -2.94 -0.41
C VAL A 24 -8.90 -2.02 0.63
N ASP A 25 -9.38 -2.04 1.88
CA ASP A 25 -8.87 -1.13 2.91
C ASP A 25 -7.41 -1.42 3.28
N SER A 26 -7.00 -2.69 3.31
CA SER A 26 -5.61 -3.05 3.63
C SER A 26 -4.63 -2.63 2.51
N GLU A 27 -4.95 -2.85 1.23
CA GLU A 27 -4.08 -2.40 0.13
C GLU A 27 -4.06 -0.87 -0.03
N GLN A 28 -5.20 -0.21 0.18
CA GLN A 28 -5.34 1.24 0.03
C GLN A 28 -4.67 2.00 1.19
N GLN A 29 -4.68 1.44 2.39
CA GLN A 29 -4.00 1.99 3.56
C GLN A 29 -2.48 1.78 3.50
N THR A 30 -2.01 0.62 3.00
CA THR A 30 -0.58 0.41 2.71
C THR A 30 -0.08 1.38 1.63
N ALA A 31 -0.85 1.60 0.55
CA ALA A 31 -0.46 2.53 -0.52
C ALA A 31 -0.40 4.01 -0.05
N ALA A 32 -1.34 4.45 0.80
CA ALA A 32 -1.38 5.81 1.32
C ALA A 32 -0.19 6.14 2.22
N ILE A 33 0.35 5.17 2.96
CA ILE A 33 1.45 5.38 3.90
C ILE A 33 2.82 5.24 3.22
N ILE A 34 2.98 4.35 2.22
CA ILE A 34 4.21 4.34 1.40
C ILE A 34 4.42 5.70 0.72
N LYS A 35 3.32 6.39 0.37
CA LYS A 35 3.33 7.76 -0.16
C LYS A 35 3.80 8.82 0.86
N LYS A 36 3.63 8.56 2.17
CA LYS A 36 4.04 9.48 3.25
C LYS A 36 5.52 9.34 3.61
N SER A 37 6.16 8.20 3.32
CA SER A 37 7.55 7.94 3.74
C SER A 37 8.58 7.78 2.63
N THR A 38 8.20 7.56 1.38
CA THR A 38 9.17 7.24 0.32
C THR A 38 8.77 7.71 -1.06
N ASN A 39 9.77 8.26 -1.76
CA ASN A 39 9.86 8.43 -3.21
C ASN A 39 9.07 7.32 -3.95
N ASP A 40 8.25 7.69 -4.93
CA ASP A 40 7.40 6.81 -5.76
C ASP A 40 8.12 5.52 -6.21
N GLN A 41 9.46 5.56 -6.30
CA GLN A 41 10.32 4.43 -6.58
C GLN A 41 10.17 3.24 -5.59
N CYS A 42 10.00 3.44 -4.27
CA CYS A 42 9.84 2.30 -3.35
C CYS A 42 8.51 1.57 -3.60
N VAL A 43 7.42 2.31 -3.78
CA VAL A 43 6.10 1.77 -4.15
C VAL A 43 6.20 0.97 -5.45
N ASN A 44 6.86 1.54 -6.46
CA ASN A 44 7.00 0.94 -7.77
C ASN A 44 7.82 -0.36 -7.70
N ASN A 45 8.93 -0.36 -6.96
CA ASN A 45 9.73 -1.57 -6.74
C ASN A 45 8.94 -2.63 -5.95
N PHE A 46 8.19 -2.24 -4.94
CA PHE A 46 7.34 -3.18 -4.19
C PHE A 46 6.26 -3.80 -5.08
N SER A 47 5.65 -2.99 -5.94
CA SER A 47 4.69 -3.45 -6.95
C SER A 47 5.34 -4.37 -7.99
N MET A 48 6.62 -4.16 -8.30
CA MET A 48 7.39 -5.06 -9.15
C MET A 48 7.62 -6.42 -8.46
N VAL A 49 8.06 -6.40 -7.20
CA VAL A 49 8.24 -7.64 -6.42
C VAL A 49 6.93 -8.42 -6.34
N LYS A 50 5.79 -7.76 -6.12
CA LYS A 50 4.45 -8.39 -6.14
C LYS A 50 4.18 -9.21 -7.42
N LYS A 51 4.66 -8.74 -8.57
CA LYS A 51 4.44 -9.39 -9.88
C LYS A 51 5.43 -10.52 -10.16
N LEU A 52 6.64 -10.45 -9.58
CA LEU A 52 7.75 -11.33 -9.97
C LEU A 52 8.08 -12.37 -8.90
N ASN A 53 7.83 -12.08 -7.62
CA ASN A 53 8.18 -12.93 -6.49
C ASN A 53 7.17 -12.76 -5.34
N GLU A 54 6.14 -13.61 -5.32
CA GLU A 54 5.05 -13.56 -4.34
C GLU A 54 5.53 -13.86 -2.90
N ASN A 55 6.55 -14.72 -2.75
CA ASN A 55 7.12 -15.06 -1.45
C ASN A 55 7.78 -13.84 -0.80
N GLU A 56 8.70 -13.19 -1.52
CA GLU A 56 9.37 -11.97 -1.06
C GLU A 56 8.38 -10.82 -0.87
N PHE A 57 7.34 -10.73 -1.72
CA PHE A 57 6.26 -9.77 -1.53
C PHE A 57 5.56 -9.95 -0.17
N GLY A 58 5.22 -11.18 0.21
CA GLY A 58 4.62 -11.48 1.52
C GLY A 58 5.51 -11.06 2.69
N VAL A 59 6.82 -11.31 2.58
CA VAL A 59 7.82 -10.91 3.58
C VAL A 59 7.87 -9.39 3.72
N PHE A 60 8.00 -8.66 2.61
CA PHE A 60 8.07 -7.20 2.64
C PHE A 60 6.77 -6.57 3.11
N ARG A 61 5.61 -7.11 2.71
CA ARG A 61 4.30 -6.67 3.22
C ARG A 61 4.27 -6.74 4.75
N GLY A 62 4.64 -7.89 5.33
CA GLY A 62 4.67 -8.04 6.79
C GLY A 62 5.64 -7.09 7.49
N GLN A 63 6.74 -6.69 6.82
CA GLN A 63 7.64 -5.67 7.35
C GLN A 63 7.05 -4.27 7.31
N PHE A 64 6.39 -3.90 6.21
CA PHE A 64 5.68 -2.63 6.10
C PHE A 64 4.53 -2.53 7.11
N ASP A 65 3.75 -3.59 7.28
CA ASP A 65 2.64 -3.64 8.23
C ASP A 65 3.13 -3.36 9.66
N LYS A 66 4.20 -4.03 10.11
CA LYS A 66 4.80 -3.79 11.44
C LYS A 66 5.30 -2.35 11.64
N ILE A 67 5.90 -1.75 10.60
CA ILE A 67 6.37 -0.37 10.67
C ILE A 67 5.18 0.59 10.77
N ASN A 68 4.13 0.35 9.98
CA ASN A 68 2.91 1.15 9.99
C ASN A 68 2.19 1.06 11.33
N ASP A 69 2.08 -0.13 11.91
CA ASP A 69 1.51 -0.35 13.22
C ASP A 69 2.25 0.46 14.29
N MET A 70 3.58 0.56 14.20
CA MET A 70 4.38 1.32 15.16
C MET A 70 4.21 2.83 14.99
N TYR A 71 4.09 3.34 13.76
CA TYR A 71 3.72 4.74 13.54
C TYR A 71 2.31 5.03 14.08
N ALA A 72 1.35 4.13 13.87
CA ALA A 72 -0.01 4.28 14.38
C ALA A 72 -0.02 4.31 15.91
N PHE A 73 0.72 3.42 16.55
CA PHE A 73 0.91 3.41 18.00
C PHE A 73 1.51 4.73 18.50
N LEU A 74 2.56 5.24 17.85
CA LEU A 74 3.19 6.50 18.22
C LEU A 74 2.21 7.68 18.11
N GLU A 75 1.41 7.70 17.06
CA GLU A 75 0.41 8.75 16.83
C GLU A 75 -0.72 8.71 17.86
N GLN A 76 -1.23 7.52 18.18
CA GLN A 76 -2.29 7.33 19.18
C GLN A 76 -1.84 7.73 20.59
N ASN A 77 -0.56 7.54 20.91
CA ASN A 77 0.01 7.79 22.23
C ASN A 77 0.83 9.09 22.30
N ARG A 78 0.78 9.94 21.26
CA ARG A 78 1.64 11.12 21.11
C ARG A 78 1.53 12.13 22.24
N ASN A 79 0.44 12.10 23.02
CA ASN A 79 0.15 13.04 24.11
C ASN A 79 0.72 12.57 25.46
N ILE A 80 1.17 11.31 25.53
CA ILE A 80 1.66 10.65 26.76
C ILE A 80 3.19 10.50 26.70
N LEU A 81 3.77 10.57 25.51
CA LEU A 81 5.21 10.46 25.28
C LEU A 81 5.88 11.84 25.33
N ASP A 82 6.97 11.94 26.08
CA ASP A 82 7.86 13.10 26.05
C ASP A 82 8.44 13.32 24.64
N ASN A 83 8.83 14.56 24.37
CA ASN A 83 9.29 14.98 23.04
C ASN A 83 10.53 14.22 22.56
N ASP A 84 11.49 13.93 23.43
CA ASP A 84 12.75 13.29 23.05
C ASP A 84 12.56 11.82 22.63
N PRO A 85 11.88 10.96 23.42
CA PRO A 85 11.52 9.62 22.98
C PRO A 85 10.72 9.60 21.68
N LYS A 86 9.79 10.54 21.49
CA LYS A 86 8.97 10.63 20.27
C LYS A 86 9.82 10.89 19.03
N GLN A 87 10.78 11.82 19.12
CA GLN A 87 11.69 12.11 18.00
C GLN A 87 12.61 10.93 17.71
N LEU A 88 13.17 10.30 18.74
CA LEU A 88 14.08 9.18 18.58
C LEU A 88 13.39 7.96 17.96
N ILE A 89 12.17 7.63 18.42
CA ILE A 89 11.36 6.55 17.84
C ILE A 89 11.00 6.88 16.39
N SER A 90 10.61 8.12 16.09
CA SER A 90 10.28 8.55 14.72
C SER A 90 11.49 8.37 13.79
N LEU A 91 12.68 8.79 14.24
CA LEU A 91 13.92 8.64 13.48
C LEU A 91 14.27 7.16 13.22
N GLU A 92 14.10 6.31 14.24
CA GLU A 92 14.33 4.88 14.11
C GLU A 92 13.35 4.23 13.12
N LEU A 93 12.07 4.60 13.17
CA LEU A 93 11.06 4.10 12.23
C LEU A 93 11.38 4.53 10.79
N ASP A 94 11.77 5.79 10.59
CA ASP A 94 12.18 6.30 9.28
C ASP A 94 13.41 5.54 8.74
N SER A 95 14.37 5.24 9.62
CA SER A 95 15.56 4.45 9.29
C SER A 95 15.18 3.02 8.86
N LYS A 96 14.34 2.34 9.64
CA LYS A 96 13.83 1.00 9.31
C LYS A 96 13.10 0.98 7.97
N LEU A 97 12.27 1.99 7.72
CA LEU A 97 11.51 2.12 6.48
C LEU A 97 12.42 2.29 5.26
N LYS A 98 13.45 3.15 5.37
CA LYS A 98 14.49 3.28 4.34
C LYS A 98 15.21 1.96 4.07
N MET A 99 15.55 1.20 5.12
CA MET A 99 16.18 -0.11 4.97
C MET A 99 15.28 -1.14 4.27
N VAL A 100 13.99 -1.17 4.59
CA VAL A 100 13.02 -2.04 3.90
C VAL A 100 12.94 -1.66 2.42
N CYS A 101 12.81 -0.37 2.11
CA CYS A 101 12.78 0.10 0.72
C CYS A 101 14.06 -0.19 -0.06
N ALA A 102 15.24 -0.11 0.59
CA ALA A 102 16.50 -0.50 -0.04
C ALA A 102 16.54 -2.00 -0.38
N ARG A 103 16.02 -2.86 0.51
CA ARG A 103 15.91 -4.30 0.26
C ARG A 103 14.90 -4.61 -0.85
N VAL A 104 13.73 -3.98 -0.83
CA VAL A 104 12.72 -4.10 -1.89
C VAL A 104 13.31 -3.71 -3.25
N ARG A 105 14.07 -2.61 -3.32
CA ARG A 105 14.75 -2.18 -4.55
C ARG A 105 15.74 -3.23 -5.05
N ASN A 106 16.56 -3.79 -4.16
CA ASN A 106 17.52 -4.83 -4.52
C ASN A 106 16.80 -6.09 -5.04
N THR A 107 15.76 -6.55 -4.35
CA THR A 107 14.97 -7.71 -4.80
C THR A 107 14.33 -7.44 -6.16
N ALA A 108 13.68 -6.28 -6.35
CA ALA A 108 13.07 -5.92 -7.63
C ALA A 108 14.09 -5.94 -8.78
N PHE A 109 15.29 -5.39 -8.55
CA PHE A 109 16.38 -5.43 -9.54
C PHE A 109 16.78 -6.87 -9.87
N ASN A 110 17.02 -7.71 -8.87
CA ASN A 110 17.42 -9.11 -9.07
C ASN A 110 16.36 -9.90 -9.83
N GLU A 111 15.08 -9.71 -9.51
CA GLU A 111 13.99 -10.39 -10.22
C GLU A 111 13.88 -9.97 -11.69
N VAL A 112 14.04 -8.68 -11.97
CA VAL A 112 14.08 -8.18 -13.36
C VAL A 112 15.29 -8.75 -14.11
N GLN A 113 16.47 -8.75 -13.49
CA GLN A 113 17.68 -9.32 -14.09
C GLN A 113 17.51 -10.83 -14.36
N ASN A 114 16.89 -11.57 -13.45
CA ASN A 114 16.57 -12.99 -13.65
C ASN A 114 15.64 -13.20 -14.85
N LYS A 115 14.61 -12.35 -15.00
CA LYS A 115 13.72 -12.39 -16.17
C LYS A 115 14.47 -12.09 -17.48
N VAL A 116 15.32 -11.07 -17.50
CA VAL A 116 16.13 -10.72 -18.69
C VAL A 116 17.09 -11.85 -19.05
N ASN A 117 17.77 -12.43 -18.07
CA ASN A 117 18.70 -13.54 -18.26
C ASN A 117 18.00 -14.84 -18.70
N TYR A 118 16.73 -15.03 -18.32
CA TYR A 118 15.93 -16.13 -18.83
C TYR A 118 15.61 -15.93 -20.32
N LEU A 119 15.27 -14.71 -20.72
CA LEU A 119 14.98 -14.38 -22.12
C LEU A 119 16.20 -14.53 -23.03
N SER A 120 17.42 -14.26 -22.54
CA SER A 120 18.65 -14.45 -23.33
C SER A 120 19.05 -15.91 -23.57
N ARG A 121 18.36 -16.85 -22.93
CA ARG A 121 18.60 -18.31 -23.03
C ARG A 121 17.57 -19.03 -23.91
N ILE A 122 16.58 -18.30 -24.45
CA ILE A 122 15.58 -18.79 -25.41
C ILE A 122 16.00 -18.33 -26.79
#